data_AF-A0A965WIK5-F1
#
_entry.id   AF-A0A965WIK5-F1
#
_cell.length_a   1.000
_cell.length_b   1.000
_cell.length_c   1.000
_cell.angle_alpha   90.00
_cell.angle_beta   90.00
_cell.angle_gamma   90.00
#
_symmetry.space_group_name_H-M   'P 1'
#
loop_
_entity.id
_entity.type
_entity.pdbx_description
1 polymer ?
#
loop_
_entity_poly.entity_id
_entity_poly.type
_entity_poly.pdbx_seq_one_letter_code
_entity_poly.pdbx_strand_id
1 'polypeptide(L)'
;MDSDSRYESIITSIVGVAVYQVEGVAALSTDSGKSFSGKLFRGTGKSVLVTTLKDNQVIIDISINAYYGHKIPDLAYNVQNKVKEEVEKATNYKVKSVNISVVGVVFPS
;
A
#
# COMPACT_ATOMS: atom_id res chain seq x y z
N MET A 1 1.99 -3.36 25.48
CA MET A 1 1.46 -2.64 24.31
C MET A 1 2.60 -1.82 23.75
N ASP A 2 3.36 -2.45 22.86
CA ASP A 2 4.62 -1.94 22.34
C ASP A 2 4.40 -0.70 21.47
N SER A 3 5.27 0.30 21.62
CA SER A 3 5.20 1.57 20.88
C SER A 3 5.15 1.37 19.36
N ASP A 4 5.84 0.34 18.87
CA ASP A 4 6.01 0.05 17.44
C ASP A 4 4.68 -0.29 16.75
N SER A 5 3.81 -1.06 17.42
CA SER A 5 2.50 -1.44 16.86
C SER A 5 1.59 -0.23 16.59
N ARG A 6 1.73 0.85 17.37
CA ARG A 6 0.98 2.09 17.13
C ARG A 6 1.49 2.82 15.89
N TYR A 7 2.80 2.85 15.68
CA TYR A 7 3.39 3.46 14.49
C TYR A 7 3.08 2.68 13.22
N GLU A 8 3.08 1.34 13.29
CA GLU A 8 2.66 0.49 12.17
C GLU A 8 1.25 0.85 11.69
N SER A 9 0.30 1.09 12.60
CA SER A 9 -1.07 1.47 12.23
C SER A 9 -1.15 2.84 11.53
N ILE A 10 -0.34 3.82 11.97
CA ILE A 10 -0.28 5.16 11.36
C ILE A 10 0.31 5.06 9.96
N ILE A 11 1.44 4.37 9.82
CA ILE A 11 2.11 4.16 8.52
C ILE A 11 1.17 3.40 7.57
N THR A 12 0.50 2.36 8.03
CA THR A 12 -0.49 1.60 7.23
C THR A 12 -1.60 2.51 6.72
N SER A 13 -2.11 3.43 7.54
CA SER A 13 -3.16 4.36 7.13
C SER A 13 -2.66 5.34 6.07
N ILE A 14 -1.43 5.86 6.21
CA ILE A 14 -0.82 6.77 5.21
C ILE A 14 -0.62 6.03 3.90
N VAL A 15 -0.09 4.80 3.94
CA VAL A 15 0.12 3.95 2.75
C VAL A 15 -1.21 3.71 2.03
N GLY A 16 -2.28 3.39 2.75
CA GLY A 16 -3.60 3.16 2.14
C GLY A 16 -4.11 4.39 1.37
N VAL A 17 -3.91 5.58 1.93
CA VAL A 17 -4.28 6.86 1.29
C VAL A 17 -3.37 7.18 0.11
N ALA A 18 -2.06 6.94 0.23
CA ALA A 18 -1.09 7.18 -0.83
C ALA A 18 -1.32 6.28 -2.05
N VAL A 19 -1.59 4.99 -1.82
CA VAL A 19 -1.88 4.00 -2.89
C VAL A 19 -3.16 4.37 -3.62
N TYR A 20 -4.20 4.82 -2.91
CA TYR A 20 -5.47 5.21 -3.53
C TYR A 20 -5.38 6.46 -4.42
N GLN A 21 -4.39 7.32 -4.20
CA GLN A 21 -4.15 8.50 -5.04
C GLN A 21 -3.47 8.19 -6.37
N VAL A 22 -2.92 6.98 -6.55
CA VAL A 22 -2.25 6.61 -7.79
C VAL A 22 -3.26 6.12 -8.81
N GLU A 23 -3.29 6.81 -9.95
CA GLU A 23 -4.14 6.44 -11.08
C GLU A 23 -3.79 5.04 -11.60
N GLY A 24 -4.82 4.22 -11.83
CA GLY A 24 -4.68 2.84 -12.30
C GLY A 24 -4.68 1.79 -11.18
N VAL A 25 -4.66 2.18 -9.89
CA VAL A 25 -4.89 1.25 -8.78
C VAL A 25 -6.40 1.06 -8.58
N ALA A 26 -6.88 -0.17 -8.75
CA ALA A 26 -8.30 -0.49 -8.63
C ALA A 26 -8.74 -0.68 -7.18
N ALA A 27 -7.91 -1.35 -6.38
CA ALA A 27 -8.11 -1.54 -4.94
C ALA A 27 -6.83 -2.11 -4.31
N LEU A 28 -6.68 -1.96 -2.99
CA LEU A 28 -5.80 -2.84 -2.22
C LEU A 28 -6.38 -4.26 -2.21
N SER A 29 -5.57 -5.27 -2.49
CA SER A 29 -6.03 -6.65 -2.57
C SER A 29 -6.19 -7.26 -1.16
N THR A 30 -7.38 -7.74 -0.84
CA THR A 30 -7.62 -8.64 0.30
C THR A 30 -7.55 -10.10 -0.17
N ASP A 31 -7.08 -11.00 0.70
CA ASP A 31 -6.88 -12.45 0.51
C ASP A 31 -8.14 -13.25 0.07
N SER A 32 -9.29 -12.59 -0.07
CA SER A 32 -10.50 -13.18 -0.61
C SER A 32 -10.70 -12.60 -2.01
N GLY A 33 -10.55 -13.40 -3.06
CA GLY A 33 -10.64 -13.02 -4.49
C GLY A 33 -11.98 -12.43 -4.97
N LYS A 34 -12.55 -11.48 -4.23
CA LYS A 34 -13.71 -10.66 -4.57
C LYS A 34 -13.21 -9.27 -4.92
N SER A 35 -13.23 -8.95 -6.21
CA SER A 35 -13.05 -7.60 -6.72
C SER A 35 -13.97 -6.64 -5.95
N PHE A 36 -13.36 -5.59 -5.41
CA PHE A 36 -13.96 -4.69 -4.44
C PHE A 36 -14.88 -3.68 -5.14
N SER A 37 -16.16 -4.03 -5.26
CA SER A 37 -17.22 -3.06 -5.60
C SER A 37 -17.57 -2.27 -4.35
N GLY A 38 -17.19 -1.00 -4.34
CA GLY A 38 -17.85 0.05 -3.56
C GLY A 38 -17.90 -0.14 -2.04
N LYS A 39 -17.17 0.75 -1.36
CA LYS A 39 -17.25 1.07 0.08
C LYS A 39 -16.34 0.24 0.98
N LEU A 40 -15.50 1.01 1.66
CA LEU A 40 -15.10 0.82 3.05
C LEU A 40 -13.93 -0.15 3.26
N PHE A 41 -12.74 0.44 3.36
CA PHE A 41 -11.61 -0.07 4.13
C PHE A 41 -12.11 -0.49 5.54
N ARG A 42 -12.46 -1.77 5.69
CA ARG A 42 -12.63 -2.45 6.98
C ARG A 42 -11.93 -3.80 6.84
N GLY A 43 -10.93 -4.00 7.71
CA GLY A 43 -9.99 -5.14 7.70
C GLY A 43 -10.70 -6.50 7.59
N THR A 44 -10.03 -7.56 7.14
CA THR A 44 -8.96 -8.22 7.89
C THR A 44 -8.24 -9.15 6.90
N GLY A 45 -7.00 -8.83 6.54
CA GLY A 45 -6.19 -9.58 5.57
C GLY A 45 -5.11 -8.64 5.04
N LYS A 46 -3.84 -8.95 5.32
CA LYS A 46 -2.67 -8.07 5.22
C LYS A 46 -2.41 -7.56 3.79
N SER A 47 -3.17 -6.57 3.32
CA SER A 47 -2.91 -5.91 2.03
C SER A 47 -1.68 -5.00 2.07
N VAL A 48 -1.35 -4.50 3.27
CA VAL A 48 -0.15 -3.75 3.58
C VAL A 48 0.50 -4.38 4.81
N LEU A 49 1.77 -4.78 4.67
CA LEU A 49 2.60 -5.21 5.80
C LEU A 49 3.65 -4.13 6.03
N VAL A 50 3.68 -3.61 7.25
CA VAL A 50 4.69 -2.65 7.68
C VAL A 50 5.62 -3.37 8.65
N THR A 51 6.91 -3.35 8.35
CA THR A 51 7.95 -3.88 9.22
C THR A 51 8.86 -2.75 9.65
N THR A 52 8.80 -2.38 10.92
CA THR A 52 9.74 -1.42 11.51
C THR A 52 11.07 -2.09 11.83
N LEU A 53 12.16 -1.42 11.51
CA LEU A 53 13.52 -1.83 11.79
C LEU A 53 14.14 -0.88 12.83
N LYS A 54 15.33 -1.25 13.33
CA LYS A 54 16.16 -0.35 14.13
C LYS A 54 16.49 0.94 13.35
N ASP A 55 16.81 2.00 14.07
CA ASP A 55 17.19 3.31 13.52
C ASP A 55 16.07 4.01 12.72
N ASN A 56 14.81 3.87 13.15
CA ASN A 56 13.64 4.46 12.49
C ASN A 56 13.53 4.13 10.99
N GLN A 57 13.93 2.91 10.61
CA GLN A 57 13.76 2.44 9.24
C GLN A 57 12.47 1.64 9.10
N VAL A 58 11.85 1.69 7.93
CA VAL A 58 10.63 0.93 7.64
C VAL A 58 10.71 0.22 6.29
N ILE A 59 10.23 -1.01 6.25
CA ILE A 59 9.97 -1.79 5.04
C ILE A 59 8.44 -1.88 4.89
N ILE A 60 7.96 -1.63 3.67
CA ILE A 60 6.53 -1.64 3.37
C ILE A 60 6.28 -2.60 2.22
N ASP A 61 5.48 -3.63 2.46
CA ASP A 61 5.00 -4.54 1.43
C ASP A 61 3.53 -4.23 1.14
N ILE A 62 3.20 -4.04 -0.14
CA ILE A 62 1.86 -3.61 -0.58
C ILE A 62 1.40 -4.56 -1.66
N SER A 63 0.18 -5.05 -1.50
CA SER A 63 -0.50 -5.87 -2.50
C SER A 63 -1.65 -5.07 -3.13
N ILE A 64 -1.59 -4.90 -4.46
CA ILE A 64 -2.53 -4.08 -5.22
C ILE A 64 -3.18 -4.87 -6.36
N ASN A 65 -4.38 -4.43 -6.73
CA ASN A 65 -5.01 -4.80 -7.99
C ASN A 65 -4.90 -3.62 -8.97
N ALA A 66 -4.47 -3.90 -10.19
CA ALA A 66 -4.30 -2.89 -11.24
C ALA A 66 -5.50 -2.88 -12.20
N TYR A 67 -5.89 -1.72 -12.72
CA TYR A 67 -6.82 -1.67 -13.84
C TYR A 67 -6.18 -2.13 -15.13
N TYR A 68 -6.96 -2.86 -15.95
CA TYR A 68 -6.55 -3.20 -17.30
C TYR A 68 -6.27 -1.95 -18.13
N GLY A 69 -5.25 -1.99 -18.98
CA GLY A 69 -4.84 -0.87 -19.84
C GLY A 69 -3.70 -0.02 -19.27
N HIS A 70 -3.27 -0.25 -18.02
CA HIS A 70 -2.10 0.41 -17.43
C HIS A 70 -0.85 -0.48 -17.51
N LYS A 71 0.31 0.14 -17.74
CA LYS A 71 1.60 -0.53 -17.67
C LYS A 71 1.93 -0.84 -16.20
N ILE A 72 1.95 -2.12 -15.85
CA ILE A 72 2.25 -2.57 -14.48
C ILE A 72 3.56 -1.98 -13.92
N PRO A 73 4.68 -1.94 -14.67
CA PRO A 73 5.92 -1.36 -14.15
C PRO A 73 5.78 0.12 -13.81
N ASP A 74 5.12 0.90 -14.66
CA ASP A 74 4.91 2.34 -14.45
C ASP A 74 4.00 2.58 -13.24
N LEU A 75 2.93 1.79 -13.12
CA LEU A 75 2.02 1.83 -11.98
C LEU A 75 2.76 1.52 -10.67
N ALA A 76 3.51 0.43 -10.63
CA ALA A 76 4.27 0.03 -9.45
C ALA A 76 5.28 1.11 -9.04
N TYR A 77 6.00 1.68 -10.02
CA TYR A 77 6.94 2.77 -9.78
C TYR A 77 6.25 4.01 -9.18
N ASN A 78 5.09 4.39 -9.72
CA ASN A 78 4.32 5.52 -9.20
C ASN A 78 3.83 5.27 -7.77
N VAL A 79 3.34 4.06 -7.47
CA VAL A 79 2.94 3.67 -6.10
C VAL A 79 4.14 3.70 -5.16
N GLN A 80 5.29 3.17 -5.56
CA GLN A 80 6.51 3.17 -4.73
C GLN A 80 6.94 4.59 -4.36
N ASN A 81 7.02 5.49 -5.35
CA ASN A 81 7.42 6.86 -5.14
C ASN A 81 6.43 7.61 -4.23
N LYS A 82 5.13 7.47 -4.50
CA LYS A 82 4.09 8.15 -3.73
C LYS A 82 4.07 7.69 -2.28
N VAL A 83 4.15 6.38 -2.04
CA VAL A 83 4.20 5.82 -0.69
C VAL A 83 5.44 6.28 0.05
N LYS A 84 6.60 6.25 -0.60
CA LYS A 84 7.85 6.70 0.01
C LYS A 84 7.76 8.16 0.44
N GLU A 85 7.33 9.04 -0.45
CA GLU A 85 7.20 10.47 -0.17
C GLU A 85 6.24 10.74 1.00
N GLU A 86 5.03 10.17 0.96
CA GLU A 86 4.01 10.43 1.98
C GLU A 86 4.43 9.88 3.36
N VAL A 87 5.07 8.71 3.42
CA VAL A 87 5.53 8.13 4.68
C VAL A 87 6.71 8.92 5.27
N GLU A 88 7.73 9.27 4.47
CA GLU A 88 8.87 10.07 4.95
C GLU A 88 8.48 11.52 5.29
N LYS A 89 7.38 12.04 4.71
CA LYS A 89 6.86 13.38 5.00
C LYS A 89 5.96 13.42 6.23
N ALA A 90 5.09 12.43 6.40
CA ALA A 90 4.14 12.37 7.51
C ALA A 90 4.76 11.77 8.79
N THR A 91 5.88 11.06 8.66
CA THR A 91 6.57 10.41 9.77
C THR A 91 8.05 10.74 9.75
N ASN A 92 8.76 10.55 10.86
CA ASN A 92 10.21 10.71 10.92
C ASN A 92 10.95 9.38 10.60
N TYR A 93 10.29 8.44 9.92
CA TYR A 93 10.87 7.15 9.53
C TYR A 93 11.47 7.24 8.13
N LYS A 94 12.59 6.55 7.91
CA LYS A 94 13.21 6.38 6.59
C LYS A 94 12.68 5.12 5.92
N VAL A 95 12.19 5.25 4.70
CA VAL A 95 11.66 4.12 3.94
C VAL A 95 12.82 3.39 3.26
N LYS A 96 13.15 2.20 3.77
CA LYS A 96 14.24 1.38 3.25
C LYS A 96 13.87 0.73 1.92
N SER A 97 12.65 0.19 1.84
CA SER A 97 12.14 -0.46 0.64
C SER A 97 10.62 -0.46 0.62
N VAL A 98 10.06 -0.29 -0.58
CA VAL A 98 8.64 -0.44 -0.87
C VAL A 98 8.48 -1.55 -1.89
N ASN A 99 7.89 -2.68 -1.48
CA ASN A 99 7.67 -3.83 -2.33
C ASN A 99 6.22 -3.83 -2.80
N ILE A 100 6.01 -3.87 -4.12
CA ILE A 100 4.67 -3.88 -4.72
C ILE A 100 4.42 -5.24 -5.38
N SER A 101 3.36 -5.91 -4.94
CA SER A 101 2.85 -7.13 -5.52
C SER A 101 1.54 -6.85 -6.23
N VAL A 102 1.50 -7.06 -7.55
CA VAL A 102 0.24 -7.00 -8.31
C VAL A 102 -0.39 -8.38 -8.29
N VAL A 103 -1.52 -8.50 -7.59
CA VAL A 103 -2.18 -9.79 -7.33
C VAL A 103 -3.32 -10.07 -8.29
N GLY A 104 -3.81 -9.04 -8.99
CA GLY A 104 -4.90 -9.17 -9.94
C GLY A 104 -5.02 -7.96 -10.87
N VAL A 105 -5.75 -8.18 -11.97
CA VAL A 105 -6.12 -7.15 -12.94
C VAL A 105 -7.64 -7.02 -12.96
N VAL A 106 -8.13 -5.79 -12.81
CA VAL A 106 -9.56 -5.46 -12.85
C VAL A 106 -9.90 -4.87 -14.20
N PHE A 107 -10.89 -5.45 -14.87
CA PHE A 107 -11.43 -4.91 -16.11
C PHE A 107 -12.58 -3.95 -15.77
N PRO A 108 -12.51 -2.67 -16.16
CA PRO A 108 -13.64 -1.77 -16.03
C PRO A 108 -14.79 -2.27 -16.91
N SER A 109 -15.99 -2.33 -16.35
CA SER A 109 -17.25 -2.71 -17.00
C SER A 109 -18.02 -1.49 -17.49
#